data_AF-A0A4Q1QZ63-F1
#
_entry.id   AF-A0A4Q1QZ63-F1
#
_cell.length_a   1.000
_cell.length_b   1.000
_cell.length_c   1.000
_cell.angle_alpha   90.00
_cell.angle_beta   90.00
_cell.angle_gamma   90.00
#
_symmetry.space_group_name_H-M   'P 1'
#
loop_
_entity.id
_entity.type
_entity.pdbx_description
1 polymer ?
#
loop_
_entity_poly.entity_id
_entity_poly.type
_entity_poly.pdbx_seq_one_letter_code
_entity_poly.pdbx_strand_id
1 'polypeptide(L)'
;MAPIPRTIDGIADALPSAKRLQFNREARTTDLAQLDECLSKWWSEAVREAASPSKDLPPDDPQLSSMTVLFIERIAAGGAIDWTEMETMRARKGARYIDWAAIDRARAAAGAA
;
A
#
# COMPACT_ATOMS: atom_id res chain seq x y z
N MET A 1 -4.31 -9.86 7.23
CA MET A 1 -2.97 -9.22 7.30
C MET A 1 -3.00 -8.23 8.45
N ALA A 2 -1.95 -8.19 9.28
CA ALA A 2 -1.84 -7.15 10.31
C ALA A 2 -1.39 -5.83 9.67
N PRO A 3 -1.78 -4.67 10.22
CA PRO A 3 -1.33 -3.38 9.72
C PRO A 3 0.19 -3.24 9.86
N ILE A 4 0.81 -2.59 8.87
CA ILE A 4 2.26 -2.34 8.82
C ILE A 4 2.59 -1.22 9.82
N PRO A 5 3.33 -1.51 10.90
CA PRO A 5 3.75 -0.48 11.82
C PRO A 5 4.78 0.44 11.14
N ARG A 6 4.71 1.75 11.42
CA ARG A 6 5.68 2.76 10.94
C ARG A 6 6.97 2.72 11.76
N THR A 7 7.56 1.55 11.85
CA THR A 7 8.85 1.30 12.54
C THR A 7 9.81 0.64 11.56
N ILE A 8 11.10 0.67 11.88
CA ILE A 8 12.13 0.04 11.03
C ILE A 8 11.81 -1.44 10.82
N ASP A 9 11.58 -2.20 11.89
CA ASP A 9 11.29 -3.64 11.78
C ASP A 9 9.97 -3.90 11.04
N GLY A 10 8.93 -3.12 11.32
CA GLY A 10 7.62 -3.28 10.69
C GLY A 10 7.65 -3.09 9.18
N ILE A 11 8.34 -2.04 8.71
CA ILE A 11 8.49 -1.75 7.28
C ILE A 11 9.42 -2.78 6.63
N ALA A 12 10.52 -3.16 7.29
CA ALA A 12 11.44 -4.15 6.75
C ALA A 12 10.75 -5.50 6.52
N ASP A 13 9.93 -5.97 7.46
CA ASP A 13 9.20 -7.23 7.35
C ASP A 13 8.16 -7.21 6.22
N ALA A 14 7.48 -6.07 6.02
CA ALA A 14 6.48 -5.90 4.99
C ALA A 14 7.06 -5.76 3.57
N LEU A 15 8.31 -5.32 3.44
CA LEU A 15 8.97 -5.18 2.14
C LEU A 15 9.46 -6.53 1.59
N PRO A 16 9.41 -6.73 0.26
CA PRO A 16 10.04 -7.87 -0.38
C PRO A 16 11.58 -7.80 -0.20
N SER A 17 12.24 -8.96 -0.20
CA SER A 17 13.68 -9.09 0.10
C SER A 17 14.57 -8.14 -0.71
N ALA A 18 14.22 -7.88 -1.98
CA ALA A 18 14.96 -6.96 -2.84
C ALA A 18 14.93 -5.50 -2.34
N LYS A 19 13.75 -5.03 -1.89
CA LYS A 19 13.56 -3.65 -1.39
C LYS A 19 13.98 -3.50 0.08
N ARG A 20 13.87 -4.57 0.87
CA ARG A 20 14.29 -4.60 2.28
C ARG A 20 15.76 -4.22 2.47
N LEU A 21 16.64 -4.68 1.58
CA LEU A 21 18.07 -4.35 1.64
C LEU A 21 18.30 -2.85 1.39
N GLN A 22 17.59 -2.27 0.42
CA GLN A 22 17.66 -0.85 0.10
C GLN A 22 17.15 0.01 1.26
N PHE A 23 15.99 -0.36 1.83
CA PHE A 23 15.43 0.30 3.01
C PHE A 23 16.39 0.27 4.20
N ASN A 24 16.90 -0.92 4.56
CA ASN A 24 17.82 -1.04 5.70
C ASN A 24 19.11 -0.23 5.51
N ARG A 25 19.59 -0.11 4.26
CA ARG A 25 20.74 0.74 3.96
C ARG A 25 20.40 2.21 4.17
N GLU A 26 19.29 2.68 3.62
CA GLU A 26 18.85 4.07 3.73
C GLU A 26 18.60 4.43 5.20
N ALA A 27 17.77 3.67 5.92
CA ALA A 27 17.41 3.89 7.32
C ALA A 27 18.62 3.93 8.28
N ARG A 28 19.70 3.20 7.98
CA ARG A 28 20.95 3.24 8.78
C ARG A 28 21.82 4.46 8.49
N THR A 29 21.68 5.05 7.31
CA THR A 29 22.47 6.22 6.88
C THR A 29 21.71 7.53 7.02
N THR A 30 20.39 7.48 7.17
CA THR A 30 19.54 8.66 7.38
C THR A 30 19.75 9.23 8.78
N ASP A 31 19.95 10.54 8.88
CA ASP A 31 20.00 11.25 10.15
C ASP A 31 18.67 11.15 10.91
N LEU A 32 18.72 11.17 12.25
CA LEU A 32 17.52 11.09 13.10
C LEU A 32 16.48 12.17 12.77
N ALA A 33 16.91 13.35 12.34
CA ALA A 33 16.03 14.44 11.93
C ALA A 33 15.22 14.15 10.65
N GLN A 34 15.70 13.25 9.80
CA GLN A 34 15.08 12.85 8.53
C GLN A 34 14.50 11.43 8.58
N LEU A 35 14.66 10.73 9.71
CA LEU A 35 14.24 9.34 9.85
C LEU A 35 12.73 9.19 9.67
N ASP A 36 11.92 10.12 10.19
CA ASP A 36 10.47 10.07 10.04
C ASP A 36 10.03 10.17 8.57
N GLU A 37 10.66 11.06 7.79
CA GLU A 37 10.39 11.19 6.36
C GLU A 37 10.81 9.93 5.59
N CYS A 38 11.97 9.34 5.94
CA CYS A 38 12.43 8.08 5.38
C CYS A 38 11.46 6.92 5.70
N LEU A 39 11.03 6.80 6.96
CA LEU A 39 10.04 5.80 7.37
C LEU A 39 8.71 6.02 6.65
N SER A 40 8.25 7.26 6.51
CA SER A 40 6.99 7.59 5.83
C SER A 40 7.05 7.20 4.34
N LYS A 41 8.14 7.55 3.64
CA LYS A 41 8.40 7.15 2.25
C LYS A 41 8.37 5.63 2.08
N TRP A 42 9.10 4.90 2.92
CA TRP A 42 9.22 3.45 2.80
C TRP A 42 7.99 2.70 3.28
N TRP A 43 7.23 3.27 4.22
CA TRP A 43 5.92 2.77 4.61
C TRP A 43 4.93 2.85 3.45
N SER A 44 4.88 3.98 2.73
CA SER A 44 4.05 4.12 1.52
C SER A 44 4.40 3.07 0.48
N GLU A 45 5.69 2.79 0.30
CA GLU A 45 6.16 1.74 -0.61
C GLU A 45 5.73 0.34 -0.17
N ALA A 46 5.83 0.03 1.13
CA ALA A 46 5.36 -1.24 1.67
C ALA A 46 3.85 -1.43 1.50
N VAL A 47 3.05 -0.37 1.64
CA VAL A 47 1.60 -0.41 1.37
C VAL A 47 1.30 -0.70 -0.11
N ARG A 48 2.07 -0.12 -1.05
CA ARG A 48 1.93 -0.41 -2.49
C ARG A 48 2.32 -1.84 -2.84
N GLU A 49 3.39 -2.36 -2.25
CA GLU A 49 3.81 -3.75 -2.41
C GLU A 49 2.73 -4.72 -1.90
N ALA A 50 2.12 -4.42 -0.75
CA ALA A 50 1.00 -5.19 -0.22
C ALA A 50 -0.25 -5.14 -1.13
N ALA A 51 -0.46 -4.03 -1.83
CA ALA A 51 -1.57 -3.84 -2.77
C ALA A 51 -1.38 -4.61 -4.08
N SER A 52 -0.13 -4.85 -4.48
CA SER A 52 0.20 -5.55 -5.72
C SER A 52 -0.47 -6.95 -5.76
N PRO A 53 -0.97 -7.39 -6.92
CA PRO A 53 -1.55 -8.72 -7.04
C PRO A 53 -0.51 -9.77 -6.64
N SER A 54 -0.92 -10.75 -5.84
CA SER A 54 -0.07 -11.92 -5.58
C SER A 54 0.32 -12.54 -6.91
N LYS A 55 1.58 -12.98 -7.04
CA LYS A 55 2.14 -13.58 -8.26
C LYS A 55 1.37 -14.81 -8.77
N ASP A 56 0.42 -15.31 -8.01
CA ASP A 56 -0.46 -16.45 -8.31
C ASP A 56 -1.75 -16.09 -9.08
N LEU A 57 -2.01 -14.81 -9.40
CA LEU A 57 -3.10 -14.47 -10.33
C LEU A 57 -2.68 -14.67 -11.79
N PRO A 58 -3.57 -15.20 -12.66
CA PRO A 58 -3.28 -15.34 -14.08
C PRO A 58 -2.99 -13.97 -14.72
N PRO A 59 -2.06 -13.90 -15.70
CA PRO A 59 -1.57 -12.66 -16.30
C PRO A 59 -2.58 -11.88 -17.17
N ASP A 60 -3.86 -12.27 -17.18
CA ASP A 60 -4.88 -11.78 -18.12
C ASP A 60 -5.71 -10.58 -17.63
N ASP A 61 -5.31 -9.89 -16.55
CA ASP A 61 -5.92 -8.59 -16.23
C ASP A 61 -4.85 -7.50 -15.96
N PRO A 62 -4.23 -6.95 -17.02
CA PRO A 62 -3.08 -6.07 -16.89
C PRO A 62 -3.42 -4.57 -16.75
N GLN A 63 -4.64 -4.20 -16.33
CA GLN A 63 -4.94 -2.81 -16.00
C GLN A 63 -5.52 -2.70 -14.60
N LEU A 64 -4.64 -2.36 -13.64
CA LEU A 64 -5.09 -1.53 -12.52
C LEU A 64 -5.79 -0.33 -13.15
N SER A 65 -7.12 -0.26 -13.02
CA SER A 65 -7.83 0.92 -13.51
C SER A 65 -7.24 2.16 -12.86
N SER A 66 -7.30 3.30 -13.56
CA SER A 66 -6.81 4.57 -13.02
C SER A 66 -7.39 4.86 -11.63
N MET A 67 -8.65 4.45 -11.38
CA MET A 67 -9.28 4.55 -10.07
C MET A 67 -8.63 3.66 -9.00
N THR A 68 -8.27 2.41 -9.32
CA THR A 68 -7.55 1.54 -8.38
C THR A 68 -6.23 2.17 -7.95
N VAL A 69 -5.44 2.68 -8.92
CA VAL A 69 -4.16 3.34 -8.61
C VAL A 69 -4.38 4.56 -7.71
N LEU A 70 -5.37 5.40 -8.03
CA LEU A 70 -5.66 6.60 -7.23
C LEU A 70 -6.01 6.26 -5.77
N PHE A 71 -6.78 5.20 -5.53
CA PHE A 71 -7.09 4.80 -4.15
C PHE A 71 -5.89 4.22 -3.43
N ILE A 72 -5.09 3.38 -4.08
CA ILE A 72 -3.86 2.84 -3.49
C ILE A 72 -2.92 4.00 -3.11
N GLU A 73 -2.70 4.96 -4.00
CA GLU A 73 -1.87 6.13 -3.73
C GLU A 73 -2.43 6.98 -2.58
N ARG A 74 -3.76 7.14 -2.51
CA ARG A 74 -4.41 7.85 -1.40
C ARG A 74 -4.20 7.14 -0.06
N ILE A 75 -4.31 5.81 -0.03
CA ILE A 75 -4.07 4.98 1.17
C ILE A 75 -2.59 5.05 1.57
N ALA A 76 -1.69 4.89 0.61
CA ALA A 76 -0.24 4.92 0.81
C ALA A 76 0.23 6.29 1.31
N ALA A 77 -0.42 7.39 0.92
CA ALA A 77 -0.16 8.71 1.49
C ALA A 77 -0.69 8.89 2.93
N GLY A 78 -1.36 7.89 3.51
CA GLY A 78 -2.06 8.01 4.80
C GLY A 78 -3.25 8.97 4.73
N GLY A 79 -3.82 9.18 3.55
CA GLY A 79 -4.91 10.11 3.33
C GLY A 79 -6.21 9.64 3.96
N ALA A 80 -7.04 10.58 4.42
CA ALA A 80 -8.41 10.29 4.82
C ALA A 80 -9.22 9.76 3.61
N ILE A 81 -9.92 8.66 3.85
CA ILE A 81 -10.77 7.97 2.87
C ILE A 81 -12.13 7.75 3.53
N ASP A 82 -13.19 8.14 2.82
CA ASP A 82 -14.55 7.78 3.20
C ASP A 82 -14.84 6.35 2.72
N TRP A 83 -14.74 5.39 3.65
CA TRP A 83 -15.00 3.99 3.35
C TRP A 83 -16.48 3.70 3.07
N THR A 84 -17.39 4.52 3.59
CA THR A 84 -18.83 4.38 3.34
C THR A 84 -19.15 4.76 1.89
N GLU A 85 -18.54 5.85 1.41
CA GLU A 85 -18.63 6.25 0.00
C GLU A 85 -18.00 5.20 -0.93
N MET A 86 -16.85 4.63 -0.54
CA MET A 86 -16.23 3.54 -1.31
C MET A 86 -17.11 2.30 -1.42
N GLU A 87 -17.77 1.87 -0.34
CA GLU A 87 -18.70 0.73 -0.37
C GLU A 87 -19.89 1.03 -1.27
N THR A 88 -20.43 2.25 -1.21
CA THR A 88 -21.49 2.71 -2.11
C THR A 88 -21.04 2.66 -3.57
N MET A 89 -19.79 3.02 -3.85
CA MET A 89 -19.22 2.95 -5.19
C MET A 89 -19.00 1.51 -5.66
N ARG A 90 -18.54 0.61 -4.79
CA ARG A 90 -18.34 -0.82 -5.08
C ARG A 90 -19.63 -1.49 -5.56
N ALA A 91 -20.80 -1.05 -5.07
CA ALA A 91 -22.10 -1.56 -5.51
C ALA A 91 -22.53 -1.08 -6.91
N ARG A 92 -21.84 -0.11 -7.53
CA ARG A 92 -22.21 0.43 -8.85
C ARG A 92 -21.73 -0.47 -9.98
N LYS A 93 -22.54 -0.61 -11.04
CA LYS A 93 -22.22 -1.43 -12.23
C LYS A 93 -20.89 -1.06 -12.92
N GLY A 94 -20.47 0.20 -12.85
CA GLY A 94 -19.19 0.69 -13.40
C GLY A 94 -17.95 0.32 -12.59
N ALA A 95 -18.12 -0.13 -11.33
CA ALA A 95 -17.02 -0.45 -10.43
C ALA A 95 -16.36 -1.82 -10.69
N ARG A 96 -16.88 -2.59 -11.66
CA ARG A 96 -16.33 -3.91 -12.03
C ARG A 96 -14.89 -3.87 -12.57
N TYR A 97 -14.41 -2.69 -12.96
CA TYR A 97 -13.04 -2.48 -13.46
C TYR A 97 -12.08 -2.03 -12.36
N ILE A 98 -12.57 -1.84 -11.14
CA ILE A 98 -11.74 -1.48 -10.00
C ILE A 98 -11.32 -2.77 -9.32
N ASP A 99 -10.01 -2.99 -9.19
CA ASP A 99 -9.49 -4.07 -8.35
C ASP A 99 -9.69 -3.71 -6.87
N TRP A 100 -10.87 -4.06 -6.38
CA TRP A 100 -11.27 -3.90 -4.99
C TRP A 100 -10.45 -4.75 -4.03
N ALA A 101 -9.93 -5.90 -4.49
CA ALA A 101 -9.08 -6.75 -3.67
C ALA A 101 -7.72 -6.08 -3.41
N ALA A 102 -7.15 -5.39 -4.41
CA ALA A 102 -5.94 -4.59 -4.22
C ALA A 102 -6.15 -3.44 -3.23
N ILE A 103 -7.29 -2.74 -3.32
CA ILE A 103 -7.65 -1.67 -2.39
C ILE A 103 -7.82 -2.21 -0.97
N ASP A 104 -8.50 -3.35 -0.79
CA ASP A 104 -8.69 -3.96 0.53
C ASP A 104 -7.35 -4.44 1.13
N ARG A 105 -6.44 -4.98 0.31
CA ARG A 105 -5.07 -5.30 0.76
C ARG A 105 -4.31 -4.06 1.20
N ALA A 106 -4.35 -2.97 0.43
CA ALA A 106 -3.73 -1.70 0.79
C ALA A 106 -4.31 -1.13 2.08
N ARG A 107 -5.64 -1.16 2.24
CA ARG A 107 -6.36 -0.73 3.45
C ARG A 107 -5.90 -1.51 4.68
N ALA A 108 -5.90 -2.84 4.57
CA ALA A 108 -5.47 -3.72 5.65
C ALA A 108 -3.99 -3.50 6.02
N ALA A 109 -3.14 -3.30 5.02
CA ALA A 109 -1.73 -2.95 5.20
C ALA A 109 -1.57 -1.61 5.94
N ALA A 110 -2.37 -0.60 5.60
CA ALA A 110 -2.31 0.71 6.21
C ALA A 110 -2.96 0.78 7.60
N GLY A 111 -3.76 -0.22 7.98
CA GLY A 111 -4.55 -0.19 9.22
C GLY A 111 -5.67 0.85 9.18
N ALA A 112 -6.13 1.23 7.99
CA ALA A 112 -7.20 2.19 7.84
C ALA A 112 -8.55 1.51 8.13
N ALA A 113 -9.11 1.81 9.31
CA ALA A 113 -10.44 1.38 9.73
C ALA A 113 -11.54 2.09 8.93
#